data_AF-A0A2E6TIC8-F1
#
_entry.id   AF-A0A2E6TIC8-F1
#
_cell.length_a   1.000
_cell.length_b   1.000
_cell.length_c   1.000
_cell.angle_alpha   90.00
_cell.angle_beta   90.00
_cell.angle_gamma   90.00
#
_symmetry.space_group_name_H-M   'P 1'
#
loop_
_entity.id
_entity.type
_entity.pdbx_description
1 polymer ?
#
loop_
_entity_poly.entity_id
_entity_poly.type
_entity_poly.pdbx_seq_one_letter_code
_entity_poly.pdbx_strand_id
1 'polypeptide(L)'
;MKSVRVLFFSALLALSSSFLLADPAAATSSAEGIVNQAAIGQTSHVAGDTSGRIRNATGTAASLVEPTKLLPRAPVKAQPGDNAEASAALAFDDGTFTRLSPDEITWVSDNEVLQVGPDGMLDVGQASDRVRVRLTATADGFSAELMVRVDPLPEDETAYEPQPGKGPWPHAASLGNGWFHSSWFGSFHAGKHKWLFHDGLGWVYPSGNNPDSLWIWDRKQEWLWTNRQIYPQLFRHRDQTWLYYVVPVKTKRLFFNYSTNQIEFE
;
A
#
# COMPACT_ATOMS: atom_id res chain seq x y z
N MET A 1 -41.71 2.86 72.39
CA MET A 1 -41.69 4.14 71.65
C MET A 1 -42.69 4.03 70.48
N LYS A 2 -43.67 4.96 70.43
CA LYS A 2 -44.51 5.45 69.29
C LYS A 2 -44.97 4.43 68.21
N SER A 3 -46.24 4.02 68.12
CA SER A 3 -47.36 4.64 67.32
C SER A 3 -46.98 4.80 65.82
N VAL A 4 -47.77 4.46 64.78
CA VAL A 4 -49.24 4.30 64.58
C VAL A 4 -49.52 3.53 63.26
N ARG A 5 -50.74 2.98 63.15
CA ARG A 5 -51.37 2.22 62.06
C ARG A 5 -51.48 2.95 60.70
N VAL A 6 -51.57 2.21 59.59
CA VAL A 6 -52.49 2.55 58.47
C VAL A 6 -53.12 1.28 57.88
N LEU A 7 -54.44 1.37 57.67
CA LEU A 7 -55.38 0.38 57.12
C LEU A 7 -55.28 0.24 55.59
N PHE A 8 -55.54 -0.97 55.08
CA PHE A 8 -55.92 -1.21 53.69
C PHE A 8 -57.43 -0.96 53.51
N PHE A 9 -57.80 -0.13 52.55
CA PHE A 9 -59.18 0.08 52.09
C PHE A 9 -59.29 -0.27 50.60
N SER A 10 -60.32 -1.05 50.25
CA SER A 10 -60.66 -1.55 48.92
C SER A 10 -61.21 -0.48 47.97
N ALA A 11 -61.06 -0.70 46.65
CA ALA A 11 -62.02 -0.19 45.67
C ALA A 11 -62.09 -1.10 44.42
N LEU A 12 -63.31 -1.53 44.11
CA LEU A 12 -63.75 -2.19 42.87
C LEU A 12 -63.44 -1.31 41.65
N LEU A 13 -63.06 -1.90 40.51
CA LEU A 13 -63.28 -1.31 39.19
C LEU A 13 -64.06 -2.27 38.29
N ALA A 14 -65.14 -1.74 37.73
CA ALA A 14 -66.11 -2.41 36.90
C ALA A 14 -65.58 -2.66 35.46
N LEU A 15 -65.96 -3.79 34.88
CA LEU A 15 -65.84 -4.03 33.44
C LEU A 15 -66.98 -3.31 32.71
N SER A 16 -66.63 -2.47 31.72
CA SER A 16 -67.55 -2.04 30.66
C SER A 16 -66.97 -2.41 29.30
N SER A 17 -67.72 -3.23 28.55
CA SER A 17 -67.43 -3.62 27.18
C SER A 17 -67.90 -2.51 26.23
N SER A 18 -66.97 -1.92 25.48
CA SER A 18 -67.28 -1.03 24.36
C SER A 18 -66.84 -1.72 23.06
N PHE A 19 -67.83 -2.22 22.30
CA PHE A 19 -67.67 -2.57 20.90
C PHE A 19 -67.40 -1.29 20.10
N LEU A 20 -66.22 -1.20 19.48
CA LEU A 20 -65.93 -0.19 18.45
C LEU A 20 -66.17 -0.83 17.08
N LEU A 21 -67.21 -0.33 16.41
CA LEU A 21 -67.45 -0.54 14.98
C LEU A 21 -66.27 0.04 14.20
N ALA A 22 -65.61 -0.80 13.39
CA ALA A 22 -64.64 -0.33 12.41
C ALA A 22 -65.40 0.35 11.27
N ASP A 23 -65.32 1.68 11.22
CA ASP A 23 -65.77 2.47 10.07
C ASP A 23 -64.75 2.25 8.94
N PRO A 24 -65.13 1.70 7.77
CA PRO A 24 -64.23 1.70 6.63
C PRO A 24 -64.26 3.12 6.09
N ALA A 25 -63.43 4.00 6.67
CA ALA A 25 -63.07 5.24 6.02
C ALA A 25 -62.49 4.84 4.67
N ALA A 26 -63.28 5.00 3.61
CA ALA A 26 -62.81 4.98 2.25
C ALA A 26 -61.71 6.04 2.20
N ALA A 27 -60.45 5.60 2.24
CA ALA A 27 -59.32 6.43 1.92
C ALA A 27 -59.42 6.71 0.42
N THR A 28 -60.20 7.73 0.05
CA THR A 28 -60.06 8.40 -1.23
C THR A 28 -58.68 9.03 -1.24
N SER A 29 -57.67 8.29 -1.72
CA SER A 29 -56.43 8.91 -2.17
C SER A 29 -56.73 9.53 -3.53
N SER A 30 -57.18 10.79 -3.54
CA SER A 30 -57.03 11.61 -4.74
C SER A 30 -55.54 11.90 -4.87
N ALA A 31 -54.82 11.08 -5.64
CA ALA A 31 -53.56 11.52 -6.20
C ALA A 31 -53.93 12.60 -7.23
N GLU A 32 -54.09 13.84 -6.78
CA GLU A 32 -53.90 14.99 -7.66
C GLU A 32 -52.50 14.80 -8.25
N GLY A 33 -52.43 14.46 -9.53
CA GLY A 33 -51.17 14.24 -10.21
C GLY A 33 -50.32 15.50 -10.08
N ILE A 34 -49.05 15.34 -9.67
CA ILE A 34 -48.12 16.46 -9.67
C ILE A 34 -47.88 16.82 -11.15
N VAL A 35 -48.38 17.98 -11.59
CA VAL A 35 -48.17 18.51 -12.94
C VAL A 35 -47.10 19.60 -12.88
N ASN A 36 -45.99 19.38 -13.58
CA ASN A 36 -45.01 20.44 -13.81
C ASN A 36 -45.43 21.32 -14.97
N GLN A 37 -45.36 22.64 -14.77
CA GLN A 37 -45.45 23.61 -15.84
C GLN A 37 -44.07 24.23 -16.06
N ALA A 38 -43.37 23.77 -17.10
CA ALA A 38 -42.10 24.34 -17.53
C ALA A 38 -42.37 25.46 -18.54
N ALA A 39 -41.56 26.53 -18.51
CA ALA A 39 -41.59 27.53 -19.59
C ALA A 39 -41.13 26.89 -20.92
N ILE A 40 -41.52 27.48 -22.06
CA ILE A 40 -41.05 27.02 -23.38
C ILE A 40 -39.52 27.03 -23.40
N GLY A 41 -38.91 25.87 -23.66
CA GLY A 41 -37.46 25.67 -23.66
C GLY A 41 -36.85 25.18 -22.34
N GLN A 42 -37.64 25.00 -21.27
CA GLN A 42 -37.20 24.38 -20.03
C GLN A 42 -37.49 22.88 -20.00
N THR A 43 -36.68 22.15 -19.25
CA THR A 43 -36.83 20.71 -18.99
C THR A 43 -37.45 20.49 -17.61
N SER A 44 -38.22 19.41 -17.47
CA SER A 44 -38.66 18.90 -16.17
C SER A 44 -37.67 17.85 -15.68
N HIS A 45 -37.31 17.89 -14.40
CA HIS A 45 -36.40 16.93 -13.77
C HIS A 45 -37.04 16.39 -12.48
N VAL A 46 -36.95 15.08 -12.32
CA VAL A 46 -37.49 14.37 -11.15
C VAL A 46 -36.36 13.53 -10.58
N ALA A 47 -35.99 13.83 -9.34
CA ALA A 47 -34.97 13.09 -8.59
C ALA A 47 -35.57 12.53 -7.28
N GLY A 48 -35.05 11.41 -6.82
CA GLY A 48 -35.43 10.80 -5.55
C GLY A 48 -34.22 10.69 -4.61
N ASP A 49 -34.40 10.99 -3.34
CA ASP A 49 -33.37 10.74 -2.32
C ASP A 49 -33.46 9.33 -1.71
N THR A 50 -32.45 8.95 -0.94
CA THR A 50 -32.40 7.64 -0.24
C THR A 50 -33.44 7.50 0.87
N SER A 51 -34.12 8.59 1.25
CA SER A 51 -35.23 8.59 2.21
C SER A 51 -36.61 8.42 1.54
N GLY A 52 -36.63 8.33 0.20
CA GLY A 52 -37.85 8.17 -0.59
C GLY A 52 -38.60 9.47 -0.87
N ARG A 53 -38.00 10.65 -0.61
CA ARG A 53 -38.59 11.93 -1.01
C ARG A 53 -38.32 12.15 -2.49
N ILE A 54 -39.38 12.49 -3.22
CA ILE A 54 -39.29 12.87 -4.62
C ILE A 54 -39.22 14.38 -4.70
N ARG A 55 -38.16 14.90 -5.33
CA ARG A 55 -38.02 16.30 -5.69
C ARG A 55 -38.41 16.48 -7.15
N ASN A 56 -39.26 17.47 -7.39
CA ASN A 56 -39.73 17.80 -8.72
C ASN A 56 -39.40 19.25 -9.05
N ALA A 57 -38.70 19.50 -10.17
CA ALA A 57 -38.22 20.83 -10.54
C ALA A 57 -38.26 21.07 -12.06
N THR A 58 -38.34 22.35 -12.44
CA THR A 58 -38.30 22.81 -13.84
C THR A 58 -37.23 23.88 -13.99
N GLY A 59 -36.46 23.83 -15.08
CA GLY A 59 -35.29 24.69 -15.28
C GLY A 59 -34.51 24.33 -16.54
N THR A 60 -33.29 24.82 -16.68
CA THR A 60 -32.38 24.35 -17.74
C THR A 60 -31.78 23.01 -17.34
N ALA A 61 -31.46 22.15 -18.32
CA ALA A 61 -30.90 20.83 -18.05
C ALA A 61 -29.67 20.90 -17.11
N ALA A 62 -28.74 21.82 -17.39
CA ALA A 62 -27.53 22.00 -16.58
C ALA A 62 -27.78 22.48 -15.14
N SER A 63 -28.92 23.14 -14.86
CA SER A 63 -29.26 23.62 -13.51
C SER A 63 -29.98 22.59 -12.63
N LEU A 64 -30.43 21.49 -13.22
CA LEU A 64 -31.28 20.49 -12.57
C LEU A 64 -30.53 19.20 -12.24
N VAL A 65 -29.39 18.98 -12.89
CA VAL A 65 -28.54 17.81 -12.73
C VAL A 65 -27.73 17.95 -11.44
N GLU A 66 -27.83 16.97 -10.55
CA GLU A 66 -27.17 17.00 -9.23
C GLU A 66 -26.02 16.00 -9.16
N PRO A 67 -24.87 16.39 -8.56
CA PRO A 67 -23.77 15.47 -8.36
C PRO A 67 -24.19 14.38 -7.35
N THR A 68 -23.95 13.13 -7.71
CA THR A 68 -24.34 11.96 -6.92
C THR A 68 -23.15 11.33 -6.19
N LYS A 69 -21.96 11.32 -6.81
CA LYS A 69 -20.75 10.74 -6.23
C LYS A 69 -19.47 11.25 -6.89
N LEU A 70 -18.36 11.12 -6.17
CA LEU A 70 -17.01 11.31 -6.69
C LEU A 70 -16.42 9.99 -7.19
N LEU A 71 -15.77 10.04 -8.35
CA LEU A 71 -15.09 8.92 -8.99
C LEU A 71 -13.60 9.24 -9.14
N PRO A 72 -12.77 8.87 -8.15
CA PRO A 72 -11.34 9.08 -8.21
C PRO A 72 -10.70 8.03 -9.13
N ARG A 73 -9.62 8.43 -9.80
CA ARG A 73 -8.88 7.60 -10.74
C ARG A 73 -7.38 7.84 -10.59
N ALA A 74 -6.66 6.75 -10.37
CA ALA A 74 -5.21 6.70 -10.33
C ALA A 74 -4.78 5.35 -10.95
N PRO A 75 -3.52 5.19 -11.37
CA PRO A 75 -3.03 3.88 -11.78
C PRO A 75 -3.09 2.88 -10.61
N VAL A 76 -3.40 1.62 -10.92
CA VAL A 76 -3.43 0.54 -9.92
C VAL A 76 -2.03 0.23 -9.39
N LYS A 77 -0.99 0.51 -10.19
CA LYS A 77 0.42 0.29 -9.88
C LYS A 77 1.21 1.55 -10.21
N ALA A 78 2.16 1.89 -9.37
CA ALA A 78 3.08 3.00 -9.59
C ALA A 78 4.50 2.60 -9.18
N GLN A 79 5.49 3.11 -9.91
CA GLN A 79 6.90 2.95 -9.60
C GLN A 79 7.57 4.33 -9.44
N PRO A 80 8.63 4.42 -8.62
CA PRO A 80 9.41 5.66 -8.52
C PRO A 80 9.93 6.12 -9.89
N GLY A 81 9.63 7.36 -10.26
CA GLY A 81 9.99 7.93 -11.58
C GLY A 81 8.94 7.74 -12.68
N ASP A 82 7.81 7.07 -12.40
CA ASP A 82 6.67 7.07 -13.31
C ASP A 82 6.04 8.46 -13.40
N ASN A 83 5.78 8.94 -14.61
CA ASN A 83 4.96 10.12 -14.84
C ASN A 83 3.48 9.73 -14.83
N ALA A 84 2.92 9.55 -13.64
CA ALA A 84 1.51 9.18 -13.46
C ALA A 84 0.70 10.34 -12.84
N GLU A 85 -0.57 10.46 -13.25
CA GLU A 85 -1.51 11.43 -12.69
C GLU A 85 -2.62 10.75 -11.87
N ALA A 86 -3.09 11.45 -10.85
CA ALA A 86 -4.35 11.19 -10.17
C ALA A 86 -5.38 12.23 -10.60
N SER A 87 -6.60 11.78 -10.88
CA SER A 87 -7.71 12.62 -11.32
C SER A 87 -9.01 12.19 -10.65
N ALA A 88 -10.01 13.05 -10.64
CA ALA A 88 -11.35 12.69 -10.18
C ALA A 88 -12.41 13.26 -11.12
N ALA A 89 -13.57 12.60 -11.16
CA ALA A 89 -14.73 13.09 -11.86
C ALA A 89 -15.96 13.04 -10.95
N LEU A 90 -16.84 14.03 -11.05
CA LEU A 90 -18.16 13.95 -10.46
C LEU A 90 -19.09 13.21 -11.40
N ALA A 91 -19.84 12.26 -10.86
CA ALA A 91 -20.93 11.59 -11.58
C ALA A 91 -22.25 12.19 -11.13
N PHE A 92 -23.14 12.41 -12.09
CA PHE A 92 -24.44 13.02 -11.87
C PHE A 92 -25.58 12.01 -12.01
N ASP A 93 -26.77 12.41 -11.56
CA ASP A 93 -27.98 11.58 -11.56
C ASP A 93 -28.50 11.23 -12.97
N ASP A 94 -28.22 12.07 -13.96
CA ASP A 94 -28.50 11.80 -15.38
C ASP A 94 -27.53 10.79 -16.02
N GLY A 95 -26.54 10.31 -15.26
CA GLY A 95 -25.51 9.37 -15.71
C GLY A 95 -24.32 10.01 -16.42
N THR A 96 -24.31 11.33 -16.56
CA THR A 96 -23.13 12.06 -17.08
C THR A 96 -22.03 12.15 -16.02
N PHE A 97 -20.83 12.51 -16.47
CA PHE A 97 -19.69 12.72 -15.60
C PHE A 97 -18.85 13.91 -16.08
N THR A 98 -18.31 14.67 -15.13
CA THR A 98 -17.44 15.82 -15.39
C THR A 98 -16.11 15.60 -14.69
N ARG A 99 -15.01 15.63 -15.47
CA ARG A 99 -13.65 15.60 -14.91
C ARG A 99 -13.37 16.94 -14.21
N LEU A 100 -12.91 16.86 -12.98
CA LEU A 100 -12.53 18.02 -12.18
C LEU A 100 -11.09 18.46 -12.52
N SER A 101 -10.83 19.74 -12.36
CA SER A 101 -9.48 20.31 -12.41
C SER A 101 -8.69 19.86 -11.16
N PRO A 102 -7.36 19.70 -11.23
CA PRO A 102 -6.55 19.35 -10.05
C PRO A 102 -6.76 20.28 -8.85
N ASP A 103 -6.92 21.58 -9.08
CA ASP A 103 -7.13 22.59 -8.03
C ASP A 103 -8.47 22.44 -7.27
N GLU A 104 -9.43 21.72 -7.85
CA GLU A 104 -10.75 21.47 -7.24
C GLU A 104 -10.74 20.22 -6.35
N ILE A 105 -9.65 19.44 -6.37
CA ILE A 105 -9.55 18.15 -5.69
C ILE A 105 -8.51 18.23 -4.58
N THR A 106 -8.93 17.91 -3.35
CA THR A 106 -7.98 17.69 -2.26
C THR A 106 -7.68 16.20 -2.12
N TRP A 107 -6.41 15.84 -2.21
CA TRP A 107 -5.93 14.48 -2.00
C TRP A 107 -5.28 14.34 -0.63
N VAL A 108 -5.58 13.23 0.05
CA VAL A 108 -4.90 12.81 1.28
C VAL A 108 -4.35 11.41 1.08
N SER A 109 -3.07 11.23 1.41
CA SER A 109 -2.41 9.93 1.40
C SER A 109 -2.20 9.43 2.82
N ASP A 110 -2.36 8.12 3.04
CA ASP A 110 -2.06 7.47 4.31
C ASP A 110 -0.56 7.10 4.48
N ASN A 111 0.26 7.34 3.45
CA ASN A 111 1.66 6.97 3.43
C ASN A 111 2.55 8.02 2.73
N GLU A 112 3.72 8.31 3.30
CA GLU A 112 4.69 9.26 2.71
C GLU A 112 5.30 8.78 1.38
N VAL A 113 5.29 7.47 1.11
CA VAL A 113 5.83 6.85 -0.11
C VAL A 113 5.08 7.30 -1.38
N LEU A 114 3.83 7.73 -1.26
CA LEU A 114 3.05 8.20 -2.40
C LEU A 114 2.28 9.45 -2.01
N GLN A 115 2.58 10.56 -2.66
CA GLN A 115 1.89 11.83 -2.48
C GLN A 115 1.28 12.28 -3.82
N VAL A 116 0.29 13.17 -3.76
CA VAL A 116 -0.29 13.79 -4.96
C VAL A 116 0.06 15.27 -4.91
N GLY A 117 0.75 15.74 -5.95
CA GLY A 117 1.10 17.15 -6.12
C GLY A 117 -0.14 18.02 -6.36
N PRO A 118 -0.02 19.35 -6.17
CA PRO A 118 -1.11 20.28 -6.46
C PRO A 118 -1.58 20.26 -7.92
N ASP A 119 -0.70 19.85 -8.83
CA ASP A 119 -0.97 19.67 -10.26
C ASP A 119 -1.67 18.34 -10.60
N GLY A 120 -1.96 17.51 -9.59
CA GLY A 120 -2.56 16.19 -9.76
C GLY A 120 -1.55 15.10 -10.15
N MET A 121 -0.25 15.41 -10.20
CA MET A 121 0.78 14.42 -10.50
C MET A 121 1.12 13.58 -9.26
N LEU A 122 1.41 12.29 -9.45
CA LEU A 122 1.84 11.41 -8.38
C LEU A 122 3.34 11.59 -8.13
N ASP A 123 3.69 11.90 -6.88
CA ASP A 123 5.05 11.84 -6.39
C ASP A 123 5.27 10.50 -5.67
N VAL A 124 5.99 9.60 -6.35
CA VAL A 124 6.23 8.23 -5.90
C VAL A 124 7.65 8.14 -5.32
N GLY A 125 7.73 8.13 -3.99
CA GLY A 125 8.96 7.93 -3.23
C GLY A 125 9.51 6.50 -3.35
N GLN A 126 10.79 6.35 -3.01
CA GLN A 126 11.47 5.04 -3.02
C GLN A 126 10.90 4.15 -1.90
N ALA A 127 10.48 2.94 -2.26
CA ALA A 127 10.03 1.91 -1.33
C ALA A 127 10.97 0.70 -1.40
N SER A 128 11.35 0.14 -0.26
CA SER A 128 12.16 -1.08 -0.19
C SER A 128 11.36 -2.35 -0.49
N ASP A 129 10.06 -2.33 -0.18
CA ASP A 129 9.12 -3.43 -0.38
C ASP A 129 7.87 -2.93 -1.11
N ARG A 130 7.05 -3.87 -1.59
CA ARG A 130 5.76 -3.54 -2.20
C ARG A 130 4.77 -3.05 -1.16
N VAL A 131 4.26 -1.83 -1.36
CA VAL A 131 3.32 -1.16 -0.44
C VAL A 131 1.99 -0.91 -1.15
N ARG A 132 0.88 -0.98 -0.41
CA ARG A 132 -0.43 -0.49 -0.86
C ARG A 132 -0.73 0.79 -0.10
N VAL A 133 -0.92 1.88 -0.84
CA VAL A 133 -1.22 3.21 -0.31
C VAL A 133 -2.68 3.52 -0.60
N ARG A 134 -3.38 4.05 0.40
CA ARG A 134 -4.74 4.55 0.26
C ARG A 134 -4.68 6.03 -0.07
N LEU A 135 -5.34 6.42 -1.15
CA LEU A 135 -5.56 7.80 -1.52
C LEU A 135 -7.04 8.14 -1.33
N THR A 136 -7.30 9.21 -0.61
CA THR A 136 -8.64 9.75 -0.40
C THR A 136 -8.76 11.06 -1.18
N ALA A 137 -9.66 11.08 -2.16
CA ALA A 137 -10.01 12.29 -2.90
C ALA A 137 -11.24 12.94 -2.27
N THR A 138 -11.21 14.27 -2.13
CA THR A 138 -12.35 15.05 -1.66
C THR A 138 -12.60 16.23 -2.58
N ALA A 139 -13.84 16.38 -3.05
CA ALA A 139 -14.30 17.48 -3.90
C ALA A 139 -15.83 17.64 -3.78
N ASP A 140 -16.33 18.87 -3.83
CA ASP A 140 -17.77 19.21 -3.75
C ASP A 140 -18.54 18.49 -2.63
N GLY A 141 -17.90 18.32 -1.47
CA GLY A 141 -18.48 17.64 -0.30
C GLY A 141 -18.52 16.12 -0.40
N PHE A 142 -18.10 15.54 -1.52
CA PHE A 142 -17.95 14.09 -1.69
C PHE A 142 -16.53 13.66 -1.33
N SER A 143 -16.41 12.46 -0.78
CA SER A 143 -15.13 11.80 -0.53
C SER A 143 -15.17 10.37 -1.07
N ALA A 144 -14.07 9.96 -1.68
CA ALA A 144 -13.91 8.62 -2.23
C ALA A 144 -12.47 8.14 -2.08
N GLU A 145 -12.32 6.84 -1.83
CA GLU A 145 -11.03 6.22 -1.61
C GLU A 145 -10.63 5.33 -2.79
N LEU A 146 -9.34 5.28 -3.08
CA LEU A 146 -8.75 4.28 -3.97
C LEU A 146 -7.44 3.74 -3.41
N MET A 147 -7.03 2.59 -3.94
CA MET A 147 -5.80 1.93 -3.54
C MET A 147 -4.81 1.94 -4.70
N VAL A 148 -3.62 2.48 -4.45
CA VAL A 148 -2.49 2.42 -5.38
C VAL A 148 -1.45 1.49 -4.81
N ARG A 149 -0.90 0.62 -5.66
CA ARG A 149 0.18 -0.27 -5.29
C ARG A 149 1.49 0.34 -5.72
N VAL A 150 2.36 0.68 -4.77
CA VAL A 150 3.72 1.09 -5.08
C VAL A 150 4.57 -0.16 -5.10
N ASP A 151 5.05 -0.50 -6.30
CA ASP A 151 6.02 -1.56 -6.46
C ASP A 151 7.42 -0.91 -6.31
N PRO A 152 8.36 -1.54 -5.56
CA PRO A 152 9.73 -1.04 -5.53
C PRO A 152 10.23 -0.98 -6.97
N LEU A 153 11.12 -0.02 -7.26
CA LEU A 153 11.88 -0.12 -8.50
C LEU A 153 12.50 -1.51 -8.52
N PRO A 154 12.41 -2.25 -9.64
CA PRO A 154 13.21 -3.45 -9.78
C PRO A 154 14.64 -2.99 -9.52
N GLU A 155 15.21 -3.39 -8.39
CA GLU A 155 16.64 -3.28 -8.16
C GLU A 155 17.26 -4.17 -9.21
N ASP A 156 17.44 -3.62 -10.40
CA ASP A 156 17.83 -4.25 -11.65
C ASP A 156 18.35 -5.67 -11.38
N GLU A 157 17.42 -6.64 -11.33
CA GLU A 157 17.75 -8.00 -10.85
C GLU A 157 18.80 -8.61 -11.77
N THR A 158 18.85 -8.13 -13.02
CA THR A 158 19.85 -8.41 -14.04
C THR A 158 21.16 -7.63 -13.91
N ALA A 159 21.21 -6.47 -13.24
CA ALA A 159 22.46 -5.72 -13.05
C ALA A 159 23.43 -6.41 -12.07
N TYR A 160 22.94 -7.39 -11.30
CA TYR A 160 23.77 -8.10 -10.32
C TYR A 160 23.58 -9.61 -10.33
N GLU A 161 22.97 -10.21 -11.35
CA GLU A 161 23.37 -11.60 -11.63
C GLU A 161 24.89 -11.55 -11.85
N PRO A 162 25.71 -12.26 -11.05
CA PRO A 162 27.15 -12.23 -11.23
C PRO A 162 27.45 -12.77 -12.62
N GLN A 163 27.64 -11.87 -13.57
CA GLN A 163 27.98 -12.26 -14.93
C GLN A 163 29.40 -12.79 -14.88
N PRO A 164 29.65 -14.03 -15.35
CA PRO A 164 31.01 -14.55 -15.45
C PRO A 164 31.85 -13.55 -16.26
N GLY A 165 32.84 -12.94 -15.61
CA GLY A 165 33.73 -11.96 -16.24
C GLY A 165 33.58 -10.49 -15.84
N LYS A 166 32.60 -10.09 -15.03
CA LYS A 166 32.40 -8.69 -14.62
C LYS A 166 32.27 -8.50 -13.10
N GLY A 167 32.47 -7.25 -12.64
CA GLY A 167 32.26 -6.87 -11.25
C GLY A 167 33.38 -7.35 -10.30
N PRO A 168 33.04 -7.76 -9.07
CA PRO A 168 34.04 -8.21 -8.09
C PRO A 168 34.68 -9.56 -8.42
N TRP A 169 34.10 -10.35 -9.34
CA TRP A 169 34.67 -11.63 -9.79
C TRP A 169 35.08 -11.59 -11.27
N PRO A 170 36.13 -10.85 -11.63
CA PRO A 170 36.63 -10.85 -12.99
C PRO A 170 37.08 -12.27 -13.38
N HIS A 171 36.77 -12.66 -14.61
CA HIS A 171 37.09 -13.96 -15.18
C HIS A 171 36.57 -15.19 -14.39
N ALA A 172 35.49 -15.05 -13.61
CA ALA A 172 34.86 -16.20 -12.98
C ALA A 172 34.38 -17.21 -14.04
N ALA A 173 34.76 -18.47 -13.90
CA ALA A 173 34.37 -19.55 -14.81
C ALA A 173 33.02 -20.12 -14.38
N SER A 174 32.10 -20.30 -15.34
CA SER A 174 30.83 -21.02 -15.07
C SER A 174 31.11 -22.50 -14.88
N LEU A 175 30.60 -23.08 -13.79
CA LEU A 175 30.61 -24.52 -13.51
C LEU A 175 29.29 -25.20 -13.91
N GLY A 176 28.32 -24.44 -14.42
CA GLY A 176 26.97 -24.91 -14.75
C GLY A 176 26.00 -24.83 -13.57
N ASN A 177 24.69 -24.92 -13.85
CA ASN A 177 23.61 -24.89 -12.85
C ASN A 177 23.71 -23.69 -11.86
N GLY A 178 24.06 -22.50 -12.34
CA GLY A 178 24.16 -21.29 -11.50
C GLY A 178 25.42 -21.19 -10.63
N TRP A 179 26.33 -22.16 -10.71
CA TRP A 179 27.63 -22.15 -10.02
C TRP A 179 28.73 -21.49 -10.84
N PHE A 180 29.60 -20.78 -10.14
CA PHE A 180 30.76 -20.08 -10.68
C PHE A 180 31.99 -20.34 -9.82
N HIS A 181 33.17 -20.26 -10.43
CA HIS A 181 34.47 -20.35 -9.75
C HIS A 181 35.31 -19.11 -10.03
N SER A 182 35.68 -18.39 -8.97
CA SER A 182 36.63 -17.29 -9.01
C SER A 182 37.99 -17.75 -8.47
N SER A 183 39.07 -17.36 -9.14
CA SER A 183 40.43 -17.71 -8.73
C SER A 183 40.83 -17.16 -7.36
N TRP A 184 40.18 -16.09 -6.90
CA TRP A 184 40.49 -15.45 -5.63
C TRP A 184 39.39 -15.65 -4.58
N PHE A 185 38.13 -15.64 -5.00
CA PHE A 185 36.99 -15.75 -4.08
C PHE A 185 36.49 -17.18 -3.92
N GLY A 186 36.97 -18.15 -4.70
CA GLY A 186 36.51 -19.53 -4.64
C GLY A 186 35.19 -19.76 -5.41
N SER A 187 34.51 -20.85 -5.07
CA SER A 187 33.28 -21.28 -5.75
C SER A 187 32.03 -20.72 -5.06
N PHE A 188 31.09 -20.21 -5.86
CA PHE A 188 29.84 -19.67 -5.36
C PHE A 188 28.69 -19.86 -6.35
N HIS A 189 27.46 -19.89 -5.85
CA HIS A 189 26.24 -19.98 -6.62
C HIS A 189 25.49 -18.64 -6.59
N ALA A 190 25.03 -18.19 -7.75
CA ALA A 190 24.20 -17.00 -7.88
C ALA A 190 22.79 -17.25 -7.33
N GLY A 191 22.45 -16.64 -6.19
CA GLY A 191 21.11 -16.70 -5.62
C GLY A 191 20.20 -15.57 -6.12
N LYS A 192 19.00 -15.50 -5.55
CA LYS A 192 18.03 -14.43 -5.85
C LYS A 192 18.33 -13.17 -5.02
N HIS A 193 17.90 -12.00 -5.50
CA HIS A 193 18.04 -10.71 -4.80
C HIS A 193 19.50 -10.43 -4.36
N LYS A 194 20.45 -10.66 -5.27
CA LYS A 194 21.91 -10.45 -5.09
C LYS A 194 22.60 -11.33 -4.03
N TRP A 195 21.88 -12.19 -3.32
CA TRP A 195 22.50 -13.15 -2.41
C TRP A 195 23.33 -14.17 -3.18
N LEU A 196 24.51 -14.49 -2.64
CA LEU A 196 25.36 -15.55 -3.15
C LEU A 196 25.47 -16.65 -2.11
N PHE A 197 25.51 -17.89 -2.58
CA PHE A 197 25.86 -19.02 -1.75
C PHE A 197 27.30 -19.43 -2.05
N HIS A 198 28.24 -19.06 -1.18
CA HIS A 198 29.65 -19.41 -1.31
C HIS A 198 29.92 -20.78 -0.68
N ASP A 199 30.69 -21.64 -1.35
CA ASP A 199 30.88 -23.06 -1.00
C ASP A 199 31.36 -23.29 0.46
N GLY A 200 32.11 -22.34 1.02
CA GLY A 200 32.53 -22.43 2.43
C GLY A 200 32.04 -21.31 3.35
N LEU A 201 31.59 -20.18 2.79
CA LEU A 201 31.07 -19.05 3.58
C LEU A 201 29.54 -19.11 3.68
N GLY A 202 28.85 -19.98 2.94
CA GLY A 202 27.38 -20.03 2.94
C GLY A 202 26.76 -18.80 2.30
N TRP A 203 25.57 -18.42 2.79
CA TRP A 203 24.80 -17.29 2.26
C TRP A 203 25.41 -15.95 2.66
N VAL A 204 25.86 -15.19 1.67
CA VAL A 204 26.44 -13.85 1.84
C VAL A 204 25.80 -12.87 0.85
N TYR A 205 25.73 -11.59 1.25
CA TYR A 205 25.28 -10.51 0.37
C TYR A 205 26.46 -9.61 0.00
N PRO A 206 26.94 -9.63 -1.26
CA PRO A 206 28.03 -8.79 -1.73
C PRO A 206 27.60 -7.34 -1.99
N SER A 207 28.49 -6.41 -1.68
CA SER A 207 28.38 -4.99 -2.01
C SER A 207 29.72 -4.50 -2.52
N GLY A 208 29.78 -4.18 -3.82
CA GLY A 208 31.01 -3.82 -4.51
C GLY A 208 30.94 -4.17 -5.98
N ASN A 209 31.72 -3.45 -6.79
CA ASN A 209 31.75 -3.58 -8.25
C ASN A 209 33.13 -3.93 -8.81
N ASN A 210 34.14 -4.15 -7.96
CA ASN A 210 35.51 -4.44 -8.38
C ASN A 210 36.16 -5.43 -7.40
N PRO A 211 37.17 -6.20 -7.84
CA PRO A 211 37.83 -7.22 -7.02
C PRO A 211 38.74 -6.64 -5.93
N ASP A 212 39.05 -5.35 -6.00
CA ASP A 212 40.04 -4.70 -5.13
C ASP A 212 39.39 -4.07 -3.88
N SER A 213 38.06 -4.04 -3.83
CA SER A 213 37.26 -3.64 -2.67
C SER A 213 35.88 -4.31 -2.72
N LEU A 214 35.69 -5.32 -1.88
CA LEU A 214 34.43 -6.04 -1.73
C LEU A 214 33.98 -6.02 -0.28
N TRP A 215 32.78 -5.49 -0.04
CA TRP A 215 32.06 -5.74 1.20
C TRP A 215 31.16 -6.96 1.02
N ILE A 216 31.10 -7.82 2.03
CA ILE A 216 30.17 -8.94 2.11
C ILE A 216 29.44 -8.85 3.44
N TRP A 217 28.12 -8.97 3.42
CA TRP A 217 27.29 -9.08 4.60
C TRP A 217 27.05 -10.55 4.92
N ASP A 218 27.35 -10.92 6.17
CA ASP A 218 27.00 -12.20 6.76
C ASP A 218 26.06 -11.98 7.96
N ARG A 219 25.18 -12.95 8.24
CA ARG A 219 24.17 -12.81 9.31
C ARG A 219 24.74 -12.74 10.73
N LYS A 220 25.89 -13.37 11.01
CA LYS A 220 26.50 -13.39 12.35
C LYS A 220 27.72 -12.46 12.44
N GLN A 221 28.48 -12.38 11.36
CA GLN A 221 29.68 -11.58 11.25
C GLN A 221 29.41 -10.13 10.78
N GLU A 222 28.20 -9.84 10.27
CA GLU A 222 27.79 -8.55 9.74
C GLU A 222 28.64 -8.12 8.53
N TRP A 223 28.96 -6.83 8.39
CA TRP A 223 29.75 -6.33 7.28
C TRP A 223 31.22 -6.72 7.41
N LEU A 224 31.70 -7.48 6.43
CA LEU A 224 33.08 -7.89 6.27
C LEU A 224 33.65 -7.25 5.00
N TRP A 225 34.82 -6.63 5.07
CA TRP A 225 35.54 -6.13 3.91
C TRP A 225 36.68 -7.06 3.53
N THR A 226 36.91 -7.23 2.23
CA THR A 226 38.05 -7.97 1.70
C THR A 226 38.40 -7.50 0.30
N ASN A 227 39.50 -8.00 -0.23
CA ASN A 227 39.85 -7.83 -1.63
C ASN A 227 40.65 -9.04 -2.12
N ARG A 228 40.84 -9.10 -3.43
CA ARG A 228 41.57 -10.18 -4.10
C ARG A 228 43.00 -10.40 -3.61
N GLN A 229 43.67 -9.39 -3.07
CA GLN A 229 45.06 -9.49 -2.60
C GLN A 229 45.17 -10.02 -1.17
N ILE A 230 44.17 -9.79 -0.33
CA ILE A 230 44.21 -10.12 1.11
C ILE A 230 43.32 -11.30 1.49
N TYR A 231 42.32 -11.64 0.67
CA TYR A 231 41.47 -12.81 0.91
C TYR A 231 42.36 -14.07 1.07
N PRO A 232 42.17 -14.91 2.11
CA PRO A 232 40.98 -15.04 2.96
C PRO A 232 40.94 -14.17 4.23
N GLN A 233 41.72 -13.09 4.32
CA GLN A 233 41.58 -12.10 5.41
C GLN A 233 40.36 -11.21 5.18
N LEU A 234 39.56 -11.04 6.23
CA LEU A 234 38.29 -10.31 6.24
C LEU A 234 38.33 -9.28 7.37
N PHE A 235 38.05 -8.02 7.08
CA PHE A 235 37.91 -6.99 8.08
C PHE A 235 36.46 -6.88 8.54
N ARG A 236 36.17 -7.20 9.79
CA ARG A 236 34.84 -7.11 10.39
C ARG A 236 34.56 -5.70 10.90
N HIS A 237 33.52 -5.08 10.35
CA HIS A 237 33.17 -3.69 10.65
C HIS A 237 32.62 -3.50 12.08
N ARG A 238 31.83 -4.44 12.60
CA ARG A 238 31.14 -4.28 13.90
C ARG A 238 32.08 -3.89 15.04
N ASP A 239 33.22 -4.57 15.13
CA ASP A 239 34.21 -4.45 16.19
C ASP A 239 35.61 -4.07 15.66
N GLN A 240 35.68 -3.64 14.39
CA GLN A 240 36.89 -3.16 13.73
C GLN A 240 38.07 -4.14 13.83
N THR A 241 37.78 -5.44 13.71
CA THR A 241 38.79 -6.50 13.84
C THR A 241 39.05 -7.22 12.53
N TRP A 242 40.23 -7.83 12.42
CA TRP A 242 40.53 -8.74 11.33
C TRP A 242 40.15 -10.16 11.72
N LEU A 243 39.55 -10.86 10.77
CA LEU A 243 39.28 -12.29 10.79
C LEU A 243 40.09 -12.95 9.69
N TYR A 244 40.66 -14.10 9.96
CA TYR A 244 41.20 -14.99 8.93
C TYR A 244 40.21 -16.13 8.72
N TYR A 245 39.65 -16.23 7.52
CA TYR A 245 38.75 -17.31 7.17
C TYR A 245 39.53 -18.60 6.91
N VAL A 246 39.35 -19.58 7.79
CA VAL A 246 39.98 -20.89 7.69
C VAL A 246 39.06 -21.81 6.89
N VAL A 247 39.62 -22.44 5.86
CA VAL A 247 38.94 -23.41 4.97
C VAL A 247 38.00 -24.34 5.77
N PRO A 248 36.78 -24.61 5.29
CA PRO A 248 35.75 -25.28 6.07
C PRO A 248 36.21 -26.68 6.49
N VAL A 249 36.03 -26.99 7.77
CA VAL A 249 36.19 -28.36 8.30
C VAL A 249 34.80 -28.86 8.68
N LYS A 250 34.33 -29.90 7.97
CA LYS A 250 33.09 -30.64 8.31
C LYS A 250 31.90 -29.71 8.58
N THR A 251 31.48 -28.95 7.56
CA THR A 251 30.26 -28.09 7.54
C THR A 251 30.21 -26.88 8.48
N LYS A 252 31.29 -26.57 9.21
CA LYS A 252 31.38 -25.38 10.06
C LYS A 252 32.27 -24.32 9.45
N ARG A 253 31.89 -23.05 9.64
CA ARG A 253 32.72 -21.90 9.24
C ARG A 253 33.69 -21.61 10.38
N LEU A 254 34.98 -21.52 10.08
CA LEU A 254 36.01 -21.21 11.07
C LEU A 254 36.62 -19.85 10.73
N PHE A 255 36.62 -18.96 11.72
CA PHE A 255 37.28 -17.67 11.63
C PHE A 255 38.29 -17.55 12.77
N PHE A 256 39.51 -17.18 12.45
CA PHE A 256 40.49 -16.81 13.48
C PHE A 256 40.44 -15.30 13.69
N ASN A 257 40.12 -14.87 14.91
CA ASN A 257 40.01 -13.46 15.27
C ASN A 257 41.37 -12.94 15.77
N TYR A 258 41.92 -11.94 15.09
CA TYR A 258 43.22 -11.37 15.42
C TYR A 258 43.23 -10.52 16.69
N SER A 259 42.10 -9.95 17.10
CA SER A 259 42.00 -9.16 18.35
C SER A 259 42.00 -10.07 19.59
N THR A 260 41.26 -11.18 19.55
CA THR A 260 41.15 -12.11 20.68
C THR A 260 42.16 -13.25 20.63
N ASN A 261 42.81 -13.47 19.47
CA ASN A 261 43.72 -14.59 19.21
C ASN A 261 43.02 -15.96 19.39
N GLN A 262 41.73 -16.03 19.06
CA GLN A 262 40.87 -17.21 19.25
C GLN A 262 40.16 -17.62 17.96
N ILE A 263 39.73 -18.88 17.91
CA ILE A 263 38.90 -19.42 16.82
C ILE A 263 37.42 -19.19 17.17
N GLU A 264 36.70 -18.53 16.27
CA GLU A 264 35.26 -18.39 16.27
C GLU A 264 34.65 -19.48 15.38
N PHE A 265 33.68 -20.22 15.93
CA PHE A 265 32.98 -21.29 15.22
C PHE A 265 31.59 -20.84 14.81
N GLU A 266 31.19 -21.27 13.62
CA GLU A 266 29.85 -21.08 13.13
C GLU A 266 29.19 -22.33 12.54
#